data_AF-A0A934M3A0-F1
#
_entry.id   AF-A0A934M3A0-F1
#
_cell.length_a   1.000
_cell.length_b   1.000
_cell.length_c   1.000
_cell.angle_alpha   90.00
_cell.angle_beta   90.00
_cell.angle_gamma   90.00
#
_symmetry.space_group_name_H-M   'P 1'
#
loop_
_entity.id
_entity.type
_entity.pdbx_description
1 polymer ?
#
loop_
_entity_poly.entity_id
_entity_poly.type
_entity_poly.pdbx_seq_one_letter_code
_entity_poly.pdbx_strand_id
1 'polypeptide(L)' 'MNIRGSLNDLKILDVEINRLKETLYILMNRNDLTDKNVVECSQKLDELILKYQKRKNII' A
#
# COMPACT_ATOMS: atom_id res chain seq x y z
N MET A 1 -5.57 22.52 14.30
CA MET A 1 -5.25 21.26 13.59
C MET A 1 -6.54 20.70 13.01
N ASN A 2 -6.64 20.51 11.69
CA ASN A 2 -7.86 20.04 11.04
C ASN A 2 -7.86 18.51 10.96
N ILE A 3 -8.36 17.86 12.02
CA ILE A 3 -8.28 16.41 12.26
C ILE A 3 -9.02 15.61 11.16
N ARG A 4 -10.03 16.23 10.51
CA ARG A 4 -10.84 15.63 9.44
C ARG A 4 -10.10 15.36 8.13
N GLY A 5 -9.08 16.15 7.80
CA GLY A 5 -8.27 15.92 6.58
C GLY A 5 -7.42 14.66 6.67
N SER A 6 -6.81 14.41 7.84
CA SER A 6 -5.88 13.28 8.04
C SER A 6 -6.56 11.90 8.02
N LEU A 7 -7.81 11.81 8.48
CA LEU A 7 -8.58 10.56 8.50
C LEU A 7 -9.00 10.11 7.09
N ASN A 8 -9.31 11.05 6.20
CA ASN A 8 -9.60 10.74 4.81
C ASN A 8 -8.35 10.27 4.06
N ASP A 9 -7.20 10.88 4.33
CA ASP A 9 -5.93 10.47 3.73
C ASP A 9 -5.53 9.04 4.14
N LEU A 10 -5.77 8.66 5.41
CA LEU A 10 -5.54 7.30 5.87
C LEU A 10 -6.48 6.29 5.21
N LYS A 11 -7.76 6.64 5.02
CA LYS A 11 -8.72 5.77 4.31
C LYS A 11 -8.34 5.56 2.84
N ILE A 12 -7.87 6.62 2.17
CA ILE A 12 -7.41 6.52 0.78
C ILE A 12 -6.18 5.61 0.70
N LEU A 13 -5.21 5.80 1.59
CA LEU A 13 -4.02 4.94 1.68
C LEU A 13 -4.38 3.49 1.97
N ASP A 14 -5.33 3.22 2.86
CA ASP A 14 -5.77 1.86 3.19
C ASP A 14 -6.42 1.16 1.98
N VAL A 15 -7.26 1.87 1.23
CA VAL A 15 -7.85 1.35 -0.02
C VAL A 15 -6.78 1.06 -1.07
N GLU A 16 -5.80 1.95 -1.24
CA GLU A 16 -4.68 1.72 -2.17
C GLU A 16 -3.81 0.53 -1.76
N ILE A 17 -3.50 0.39 -0.46
CA ILE A 17 -2.75 -0.75 0.09
C ILE A 17 -3.50 -2.05 -0.19
N ASN A 18 -4.81 -2.10 0.05
CA ASN A 18 -5.61 -3.30 -0.16
C ASN A 18 -5.70 -3.68 -1.65
N ARG A 19 -5.86 -2.69 -2.55
CA ARG A 19 -5.82 -2.94 -4.00
C ARG A 19 -4.46 -3.46 -4.48
N LEU A 20 -3.37 -2.92 -3.95
CA LEU A 20 -2.03 -3.42 -4.27
C LEU A 20 -1.80 -4.82 -3.73
N LYS A 21 -2.30 -5.15 -2.53
CA LYS A 21 -2.24 -6.52 -1.99
C LYS A 21 -2.96 -7.51 -2.89
N GLU A 22 -4.18 -7.20 -3.33
CA GLU A 22 -4.92 -8.05 -4.26
C GLU A 22 -4.18 -8.22 -5.59
N THR A 23 -3.63 -7.14 -6.13
CA THR A 23 -2.83 -7.17 -7.36
C THR A 23 -1.59 -8.03 -7.20
N LEU A 24 -0.86 -7.89 -6.08
CA LEU A 24 0.31 -8.68 -5.77
C LEU A 24 -0.05 -10.16 -5.63
N TYR A 25 -1.15 -10.47 -4.95
CA TYR A 25 -1.63 -11.84 -4.80
C TYR A 25 -1.99 -12.50 -6.15
N ILE A 26 -2.61 -11.74 -7.06
CA ILE A 26 -2.89 -12.20 -8.41
C ILE A 26 -1.60 -12.40 -9.21
N LEU A 27 -0.65 -11.47 -9.11
CA LEU A 27 0.64 -11.55 -9.80
C LEU A 27 1.46 -12.74 -9.29
N MET A 28 1.54 -12.95 -7.97
CA MET A 28 2.24 -14.10 -7.37
C MET A 28 1.60 -15.44 -7.77
N ASN A 29 0.29 -15.47 -8.03
CA ASN A 29 -0.40 -16.68 -8.49
C ASN A 29 -0.26 -16.93 -10.00
N ARG A 30 0.16 -15.92 -10.79
CA ARG A 30 0.26 -16.01 -12.25
C ARG A 30 1.69 -16.02 -12.77
N ASN A 31 2.60 -15.38 -12.06
CA ASN A 31 3.97 -15.15 -12.46
C ASN A 31 4.92 -15.71 -11.40
N ASP A 32 6.16 -15.96 -11.82
CA ASP A 32 7.23 -16.32 -10.89
C ASP A 32 7.47 -15.18 -9.89
N LEU A 33 7.78 -15.52 -8.64
CA LEU A 33 7.96 -14.53 -7.56
C LEU A 33 9.12 -13.55 -7.80
N THR A 34 10.02 -13.92 -8.71
CA THR A 34 11.15 -13.11 -9.19
C THR A 34 10.82 -12.26 -10.41
N ASP A 35 9.59 -12.30 -10.91
CA ASP A 35 9.16 -11.42 -11.98
C ASP A 35 9.33 -9.97 -11.52
N LYS A 36 10.00 -9.17 -12.35
CA LYS A 36 10.29 -7.76 -12.06
C LYS A 36 9.03 -6.99 -11.66
N ASN A 37 7.89 -7.36 -12.24
CA ASN A 37 6.60 -6.75 -11.89
C ASN A 37 6.15 -7.11 -10.48
N VAL A 38 6.38 -8.35 -10.01
CA VAL A 38 6.08 -8.74 -8.62
C VAL A 38 6.98 -7.96 -7.66
N VAL A 39 8.28 -7.88 -7.94
CA VAL A 39 9.25 -7.15 -7.10
C VAL A 39 8.94 -5.67 -7.00
N GLU A 40 8.68 -4.99 -8.12
CA GLU A 40 8.32 -3.56 -8.12
C GLU A 40 6.99 -3.32 -7.40
N CYS A 41 6.02 -4.22 -7.56
CA CYS A 41 4.72 -4.11 -6.91
C CYS A 41 4.84 -4.33 -5.38
N SER A 42 5.70 -5.24 -4.93
CA SER A 42 6.04 -5.43 -3.51
C SER A 42 6.70 -4.19 -2.91
N GLN A 43 7.68 -3.61 -3.59
CA GLN A 43 8.36 -2.39 -3.12
C GLN A 43 7.39 -1.21 -2.97
N LYS A 44 6.47 -1.06 -3.94
CA LYS A 44 5.46 0.00 -3.91
C LYS A 44 4.45 -0.20 -2.76
N LEU A 45 4.12 -1.45 -2.44
CA LEU A 45 3.27 -1.77 -1.31
C LEU A 45 3.95 -1.40 0.02
N ASP A 46 5.24 -1.72 0.17
CA ASP A 46 6.01 -1.38 1.36
C ASP A 46 6.09 0.15 1.56
N GLU A 47 6.32 0.92 0.50
CA GLU A 47 6.31 2.38 0.58
C GLU A 47 4.97 2.95 1.06
N LEU A 48 3.85 2.40 0.57
CA LEU A 48 2.51 2.84 0.96
C LEU A 48 2.21 2.47 2.42
N ILE A 49 2.61 1.29 2.86
CA ILE A 49 2.50 0.86 4.27
C ILE A 49 3.31 1.80 5.18
N LEU A 50 4.55 2.12 4.79
CA LEU A 50 5.38 3.07 5.55
C LEU A 50 4.76 4.47 5.60
N LYS A 51 4.19 4.95 4.49
CA LYS A 51 3.46 6.24 4.46
C LYS A 51 2.24 6.22 5.38
N TYR A 52 1.47 5.15 5.35
CA TYR A 52 0.31 4.96 6.23
C TYR A 52 0.73 4.94 7.70
N GLN A 53 1.76 4.17 8.06
CA GLN A 53 2.28 4.10 9.43
C GLN A 53 2.82 5.45 9.91
N LYS A 54 3.59 6.17 9.08
CA LYS A 54 4.06 7.52 9.40
C LYS A 54 2.89 8.45 9.67
N ARG A 55 1.87 8.46 8.81
CA ARG A 55 0.69 9.31 9.01
C ARG A 55 -0.14 8.89 10.23
N LYS A 56 -0.24 7.59 10.51
CA LYS A 56 -0.94 7.08 11.69
C LYS A 56 -0.23 7.41 13.00
N ASN A 57 1.11 7.38 13.04
CA ASN A 57 1.91 7.70 14.23
C ASN A 57 2.10 9.21 14.45
N ILE A 58 1.73 10.06 13.49
CA ILE A 58 1.73 11.54 13.64
C ILE A 58 0.42 12.03 14.31
N ILE A 59 -0.60 11.18 14.40
CA ILE A 59 -1.91 11.46 15.04
C ILE A 59 -1.91 10.85 16.44
#